data_AF-A0A8H9XV77-F1
#
_entry.id   AF-A0A8H9XV77-F1
#
_cell.length_a   1.000
_cell.length_b   1.000
_cell.length_c   1.000
_cell.angle_alpha   90.00
_cell.angle_beta   90.00
_cell.angle_gamma   90.00
#
_symmetry.space_group_name_H-M   'P 1'
#
loop_
_entity.id
_entity.type
_entity.pdbx_description
1 polymer ?
#
loop_
_entity_poly.entity_id
_entity_poly.type
_entity_poly.pdbx_seq_one_letter_code
_entity_poly.pdbx_strand_id
1 'polypeptide(L)'
;AWGSDVDFSVFQAQNVWIRTLYDRHRFVTRGTLGWIETGDFDKVPPDLRFFAGGDRSIRGYKYKSIAPKYANGDLKGASKLITGSLE
;
A
#
# COMPACT_ATOMS: atom_id res chain seq x y z
N ALA A 1 22.39 -22.32 -6.58
CA ALA A 1 21.15 -22.23 -7.38
C ALA A 1 20.97 -20.77 -7.76
N TRP A 2 20.80 -20.47 -9.05
CA TRP A 2 20.63 -19.11 -9.60
C TRP A 2 19.20 -18.99 -10.16
N GLY A 3 18.20 -18.98 -9.28
CA GLY A 3 16.80 -18.83 -9.64
C GLY A 3 16.01 -18.41 -8.42
N SER A 4 15.15 -17.40 -8.58
CA SER A 4 14.18 -17.01 -7.54
C SER A 4 13.28 -18.22 -7.24
N ASP A 5 13.14 -18.60 -5.97
CA ASP A 5 12.27 -19.71 -5.55
C ASP A 5 10.76 -19.32 -5.59
N VAL A 6 10.47 -18.09 -6.06
CA VAL A 6 9.15 -17.45 -6.06
C VAL A 6 9.00 -16.54 -7.27
N ASP A 7 7.96 -16.78 -8.05
CA ASP A 7 7.54 -15.86 -9.11
C ASP A 7 6.38 -15.00 -8.62
N PHE A 8 6.57 -13.68 -8.70
CA PHE A 8 5.53 -12.71 -8.40
C PHE A 8 5.72 -11.45 -9.26
N SER A 9 4.61 -10.77 -9.53
CA SER A 9 4.59 -9.48 -10.21
C SER A 9 3.93 -8.45 -9.32
N VAL A 10 4.51 -7.25 -9.24
CA VAL A 10 3.98 -6.15 -8.44
C VAL A 10 3.56 -5.01 -9.36
N PHE A 11 2.30 -4.61 -9.25
CA PHE A 11 1.76 -3.41 -9.87
C PHE A 11 1.47 -2.38 -8.78
N GLN A 12 1.97 -1.16 -8.95
CA GLN A 12 1.70 -0.06 -8.04
C GLN A 12 1.48 1.23 -8.81
N ALA A 13 0.41 1.95 -8.47
CA ALA A 13 0.07 3.25 -9.00
C ALA A 13 -0.16 4.23 -7.85
N GLN A 14 0.39 5.43 -7.96
CA GLN A 14 0.19 6.52 -7.02
C GLN A 14 -0.12 7.80 -7.77
N ASN A 15 -1.10 8.56 -7.27
CA ASN A 15 -1.50 9.83 -7.85
C ASN A 15 -1.66 10.88 -6.75
N VAL A 16 -1.21 12.10 -7.06
CA VAL A 16 -1.47 13.31 -6.28
C VAL A 16 -2.03 14.33 -7.24
N TRP A 17 -3.25 14.77 -6.97
CA TRP A 17 -3.92 15.78 -7.77
C TRP A 17 -4.11 17.03 -6.94
N ILE A 18 -3.61 18.16 -7.46
CA ILE A 18 -3.66 19.46 -6.78
C ILE A 18 -4.40 20.43 -7.68
N ARG A 19 -5.47 21.04 -7.16
CA ARG A 19 -6.23 22.07 -7.88
C ARG A 19 -6.64 23.21 -6.97
N THR A 20 -6.64 24.42 -7.53
CA THR A 20 -7.25 25.62 -6.95
C THR A 20 -8.58 25.82 -7.66
N LEU A 21 -9.69 25.53 -6.98
CA LEU A 21 -11.04 25.64 -7.57
C LEU A 21 -11.65 27.03 -7.34
N TYR A 22 -11.19 27.76 -6.33
CA TYR A 22 -11.62 29.12 -5.96
C TYR A 22 -10.44 29.92 -5.45
N ASP A 23 -10.58 31.25 -5.41
CA ASP A 23 -9.57 32.13 -4.85
C ASP A 23 -9.25 31.73 -3.40
N ARG A 24 -7.96 31.51 -3.13
CA ARG A 24 -7.41 31.10 -1.83
C ARG A 24 -7.81 29.71 -1.31
N HIS A 25 -8.39 28.83 -2.13
CA HIS A 25 -8.66 27.44 -1.76
C HIS A 25 -7.76 26.47 -2.56
N ARG A 26 -7.10 25.53 -1.88
CA ARG A 26 -6.33 24.46 -2.51
C ARG A 26 -6.88 23.11 -2.09
N PHE A 27 -7.19 22.29 -3.07
CA PHE A 27 -7.59 20.91 -2.89
C PHE A 27 -6.43 20.00 -3.27
N VAL A 28 -6.13 19.04 -2.41
CA VAL A 28 -5.14 18.00 -2.63
C VAL A 28 -5.83 16.65 -2.45
N THR A 29 -5.89 15.88 -3.52
CA THR A 29 -6.33 14.48 -3.43
C THR A 29 -5.15 13.56 -3.66
N ARG A 30 -5.13 12.45 -2.92
CA ARG A 30 -4.10 11.42 -3.06
C ARG A 30 -4.77 10.08 -3.21
N GLY A 31 -4.30 9.27 -4.14
CA GLY A 31 -4.74 7.91 -4.34
C GLY A 31 -3.54 6.98 -4.51
N THR A 32 -3.60 5.81 -3.89
CA THR A 32 -2.62 4.74 -4.07
C THR A 32 -3.35 3.43 -4.34
N LEU A 33 -2.87 2.70 -5.33
CA LEU A 33 -3.32 1.37 -5.71
C LEU A 33 -2.09 0.43 -5.74
N GLY A 34 -2.25 -0.76 -5.19
CA GLY A 34 -1.23 -1.80 -5.19
C GLY A 34 -1.85 -3.17 -5.44
N TRP A 35 -1.18 -3.99 -6.25
CA TRP A 35 -1.57 -5.36 -6.54
C TRP A 35 -0.31 -6.23 -6.69
N ILE A 36 -0.24 -7.34 -5.95
CA ILE A 36 0.77 -8.39 -6.09
C ILE A 36 0.08 -9.62 -6.66
N GLU A 37 0.54 -10.05 -7.82
CA GLU A 37 0.11 -11.27 -8.49
C GLU A 37 1.15 -12.36 -8.24
N THR A 38 0.73 -13.48 -7.67
CA THR A 38 1.61 -14.62 -7.37
C THR A 38 0.80 -15.88 -7.13
N GLY A 39 1.41 -17.05 -7.41
CA GLY A 39 0.83 -18.34 -7.06
C GLY A 39 0.90 -18.68 -5.57
N ASP A 40 1.81 -18.04 -4.82
CA ASP A 40 1.98 -18.28 -3.38
C ASP A 40 2.37 -16.98 -2.64
N PHE A 41 1.37 -16.32 -2.06
CA PHE A 41 1.57 -15.05 -1.35
C PHE A 41 2.42 -15.20 -0.08
N ASP A 42 2.39 -16.36 0.58
CA ASP A 42 3.17 -16.58 1.79
C ASP A 42 4.68 -16.69 1.50
N LYS A 43 5.04 -17.00 0.25
CA LYS A 43 6.41 -16.96 -0.24
C LYS A 43 6.90 -15.57 -0.68
N VAL A 44 6.00 -14.61 -0.93
CA VAL A 44 6.41 -13.24 -1.26
C VAL A 44 7.14 -12.63 -0.06
N PRO A 45 8.36 -12.10 -0.22
CA PRO A 45 9.09 -11.46 0.87
C PRO A 45 8.24 -10.37 1.56
N PRO A 46 8.16 -10.33 2.91
CA PRO A 46 7.34 -9.34 3.62
C PRO A 46 7.62 -7.89 3.23
N ASP A 47 8.85 -7.55 2.87
CA ASP A 47 9.24 -6.19 2.45
C ASP A 47 8.57 -5.74 1.13
N LEU A 48 8.12 -6.69 0.31
CA LEU A 48 7.44 -6.44 -0.96
C LEU A 48 5.92 -6.50 -0.83
N ARG A 49 5.39 -6.87 0.33
CA ARG A 49 3.94 -6.89 0.61
C ARG A 49 3.44 -5.49 0.94
N PHE A 50 2.16 -5.25 0.71
CA PHE A 50 1.58 -3.95 1.05
C PHE A 50 1.18 -3.86 2.52
N PHE A 51 1.42 -2.67 3.09
CA PHE A 51 0.98 -2.27 4.42
C PHE A 51 0.49 -0.83 4.35
N ALA A 52 -0.52 -0.51 5.15
CA ALA A 52 -1.04 0.84 5.31
C ALA A 52 -0.73 1.39 6.71
N GLY A 53 -0.86 2.71 6.85
CA GLY A 53 -0.61 3.46 8.08
C GLY A 53 0.71 4.23 8.05
N GLY A 54 0.72 5.37 8.73
CA GLY A 54 1.74 6.41 8.63
C GLY A 54 1.26 7.61 7.81
N ASP A 55 2.01 8.69 7.90
CA ASP A 55 1.74 10.00 7.28
C ASP A 55 1.51 9.97 5.75
N ARG A 56 2.19 9.05 5.04
CA ARG A 56 2.09 8.90 3.57
C ARG A 56 1.06 7.89 3.09
N SER A 57 0.33 7.26 4.01
CA SER A 57 -0.68 6.25 3.71
C SER A 57 -2.01 6.63 4.35
N ILE A 58 -2.09 6.54 5.68
CA ILE A 58 -3.26 6.92 6.46
C ILE A 58 -2.75 7.64 7.71
N ARG A 59 -2.75 8.98 7.67
CA ARG A 59 -2.29 9.82 8.78
C ARG A 59 -3.15 9.52 10.03
N GLY A 60 -2.52 9.48 11.19
CA GLY A 60 -3.16 9.10 12.46
C GLY A 60 -2.96 7.63 12.86
N TYR A 61 -2.48 6.78 11.95
CA TYR A 61 -2.08 5.41 12.26
C TYR A 61 -0.57 5.28 12.34
N LYS A 62 -0.09 4.32 13.15
CA LYS A 62 1.33 3.97 13.21
C LYS A 62 1.80 3.46 11.84
N TYR A 63 3.06 3.71 11.53
CA TYR A 63 3.67 3.25 10.28
C TYR A 63 3.50 1.74 10.10
N LYS A 64 3.03 1.33 8.91
CA LYS A 64 2.76 -0.07 8.53
C LYS A 64 1.92 -0.86 9.55
N SER A 65 1.00 -0.23 10.28
CA SER A 65 0.23 -0.92 11.32
C SER A 65 -1.06 -1.58 10.82
N ILE A 66 -1.46 -1.33 9.57
CA ILE A 66 -2.72 -1.82 9.00
C ILE A 66 -2.37 -2.83 7.89
N ALA A 67 -2.70 -4.09 8.15
CA ALA A 67 -2.64 -5.19 7.21
C ALA A 67 -3.42 -6.39 7.76
N PRO A 68 -3.75 -7.39 6.91
CA PRO A 68 -4.10 -8.73 7.39
C PRO A 68 -3.08 -9.25 8.40
N LYS A 69 -3.54 -10.10 9.31
CA LYS A 69 -2.73 -10.71 10.36
C LYS A 69 -2.68 -12.22 10.21
N TYR A 70 -1.59 -12.81 10.67
CA TYR A 70 -1.51 -14.24 10.93
C TYR A 70 -2.29 -14.62 12.20
N ALA A 71 -2.51 -15.91 12.42
CA ALA A 71 -3.22 -16.41 13.60
C ALA A 71 -2.53 -16.05 14.92
N ASN A 72 -1.21 -15.85 14.90
CA ASN A 72 -0.42 -15.41 16.04
C ASN A 72 -0.51 -13.89 16.30
N GLY A 73 -1.22 -13.14 15.46
CA GLY A 73 -1.41 -11.69 15.60
C GLY A 73 -0.40 -10.83 14.84
N ASP A 74 0.65 -11.42 14.25
CA ASP A 74 1.65 -10.68 13.47
C ASP A 74 1.07 -10.17 12.16
N LEU A 75 1.57 -9.02 11.68
CA LEU A 75 1.11 -8.44 10.42
C LEU A 75 1.65 -9.27 9.24
N LYS A 76 0.73 -9.86 8.49
CA LYS A 76 1.01 -10.67 7.29
C LYS A 76 1.36 -9.79 6.08
N GLY A 77 0.84 -8.56 6.04
CA GLY A 77 0.83 -7.75 4.82
C GLY A 77 -0.33 -8.12 3.90
N ALA A 78 -0.51 -7.36 2.84
CA ALA A 78 -1.61 -7.54 1.88
C ALA A 78 -1.07 -7.72 0.45
N SER A 79 -1.78 -8.54 -0.34
CA SER A 79 -1.55 -8.66 -1.79
C SER A 79 -2.17 -7.49 -2.56
N LYS A 80 -3.13 -6.77 -1.97
CA LYS A 80 -3.81 -5.64 -2.60
C LYS A 80 -3.89 -4.47 -1.63
N LEU A 81 -3.74 -3.26 -2.15
CA LEU A 81 -3.81 -2.02 -1.39
C LEU A 81 -4.62 -0.98 -2.15
N ILE A 82 -5.53 -0.31 -1.45
CA ILE A 82 -6.18 0.92 -1.91
C ILE A 82 -6.22 1.90 -0.75
N THR A 83 -5.69 3.10 -0.95
CA THR A 83 -5.79 4.21 0.02
C THR A 83 -6.12 5.49 -0.71
N GLY A 84 -6.92 6.35 -0.08
CA GLY A 84 -7.27 7.66 -0.60
C GLY A 84 -7.30 8.71 0.50
N SER A 85 -6.95 9.95 0.17
CA SER A 85 -7.13 11.11 1.05
C SER A 85 -7.58 12.33 0.26
N LEU A 86 -8.25 13.24 0.95
CA LEU A 86 -8.71 14.53 0.44
C LEU A 86 -8.41 15.59 1.50
N GLU A 87 -7.62 16.59 1.14
CA GLU A 87 -7.19 17.72 1.97
C GLU A 87 -7.49 19.05 1.28
#